data_AF-A0A1J4UII6-F1
#
_entry.id   AF-A0A1J4UII6-F1
#
_cell.length_a   1.000
_cell.length_b   1.000
_cell.length_c   1.000
_cell.angle_alpha   90.00
_cell.angle_beta   90.00
_cell.angle_gamma   90.00
#
_symmetry.space_group_name_H-M   'P 1'
#
loop_
_entity.id
_entity.type
_entity.pdbx_description
1 polymer ?
#
loop_
_entity_poly.entity_id
_entity_poly.type
_entity_poly.pdbx_seq_one_letter_code
_entity_poly.pdbx_strand_id
1 'polypeptide(L)' 'MYIVSFLKSAIKDLSKIDKLTAKRLVDHIQWLSANLELTRLFPLKGELSGLFKLRDGSYRIIYGHL' A
#
# COMPACT_ATOMS: atom_id res chain seq x y z
N MET A 1 -5.41 13.56 -5.91
CA MET A 1 -4.25 12.67 -6.13
C MET A 1 -3.24 12.93 -5.02
N TYR A 2 -2.91 11.89 -4.25
CA TYR A 2 -1.95 11.97 -3.15
C TYR A 2 -0.53 11.67 -3.63
N ILE A 3 0.46 12.29 -2.99
CA ILE A 3 1.88 11.96 -3.20
C ILE A 3 2.21 10.69 -2.39
N VAL A 4 2.76 9.69 -3.06
CA VAL A 4 3.12 8.41 -2.43
C VAL A 4 4.56 8.48 -1.96
N SER A 5 4.78 8.19 -0.68
CA SER A 5 6.11 8.00 -0.09
C SER A 5 6.25 6.58 0.42
N PHE A 6 7.39 5.96 0.17
CA PHE A 6 7.70 4.61 0.63
C PHE A 6 8.67 4.64 1.80
N LEU A 7 8.40 3.82 2.83
CA LEU A 7 9.39 3.52 3.85
C LEU A 7 10.57 2.77 3.24
N LYS A 8 11.78 2.97 3.77
CA LYS A 8 12.98 2.22 3.34
C LYS A 8 12.78 0.70 3.47
N SER A 9 12.08 0.25 4.51
CA SER A 9 11.69 -1.15 4.69
C SER A 9 10.78 -1.64 3.56
N ALA A 10 9.78 -0.85 3.16
CA ALA A 10 8.87 -1.20 2.07
C ALA A 10 9.60 -1.35 0.73
N ILE A 11 10.58 -0.48 0.44
CA ILE A 11 11.43 -0.60 -0.76
C ILE A 11 12.25 -1.90 -0.70
N LYS A 12 12.85 -2.21 0.46
CA LYS A 12 13.61 -3.45 0.68
C LYS A 12 12.74 -4.70 0.57
N ASP A 13 11.47 -4.62 0.93
CA ASP A 13 10.55 -5.76 0.79
C ASP A 13 10.10 -5.93 -0.66
N LEU A 14 9.80 -4.84 -1.37
CA LEU A 14 9.51 -4.87 -2.81
C LEU A 14 10.66 -5.46 -3.62
N SER A 15 11.92 -5.19 -3.26
CA SER A 15 13.09 -5.73 -3.97
C SER A 15 13.28 -7.24 -3.83
N LYS A 16 12.60 -7.89 -2.87
CA LYS A 16 12.66 -9.35 -2.66
C LYS A 16 11.55 -10.09 -3.42
N ILE A 17 10.61 -9.37 -4.00
CA ILE A 17 9.46 -9.92 -4.71
C ILE A 17 9.82 -9.98 -6.20
N ASP A 18 9.25 -10.96 -6.92
CA ASP A 18 9.42 -11.02 -8.37
C ASP A 18 8.92 -9.73 -9.05
N LYS A 19 9.54 -9.39 -10.19
CA LYS A 19 9.35 -8.11 -10.87
C LYS A 19 7.89 -7.86 -11.27
N LEU A 20 7.16 -8.91 -11.67
CA LEU A 20 5.78 -8.78 -12.14
C LEU A 20 4.85 -8.46 -10.97
N THR A 21 4.99 -9.20 -9.87
CA THR A 21 4.22 -8.95 -8.65
C THR A 21 4.56 -7.57 -8.07
N ALA A 22 5.85 -7.22 -7.96
CA ALA A 22 6.27 -5.92 -7.45
C ALA A 22 5.68 -4.75 -8.27
N LYS A 23 5.71 -4.86 -9.60
CA LYS A 23 5.08 -3.88 -10.50
C LYS A 23 3.58 -3.75 -10.24
N ARG A 24 2.86 -4.88 -10.19
CA ARG A 24 1.41 -4.88 -9.92
C ARG A 24 1.07 -4.18 -8.60
N LEU A 25 1.85 -4.42 -7.55
CA LEU A 25 1.66 -3.76 -6.26
C LEU A 25 1.85 -2.24 -6.37
N VAL A 26 2.88 -1.78 -7.08
CA VAL A 26 3.14 -0.35 -7.29
C VAL A 26 2.03 0.31 -8.11
N ASP A 27 1.57 -0.34 -9.19
CA ASP A 27 0.48 0.17 -10.02
C ASP A 27 -0.81 0.32 -9.20
N HIS A 28 -1.11 -0.64 -8.31
CA HIS A 28 -2.28 -0.58 -7.44
C HIS A 28 -2.16 0.52 -6.36
N ILE A 29 -0.96 0.79 -5.86
CA ILE A 29 -0.68 1.92 -4.95
C ILE A 29 -0.90 3.26 -5.66
N GLN A 30 -0.43 3.39 -6.90
CA GLN A 30 -0.65 4.60 -7.71
C GLN A 30 -2.13 4.81 -8.02
N TRP A 31 -2.86 3.74 -8.37
CA TRP A 31 -4.31 3.82 -8.54
C TRP A 31 -5.00 4.27 -7.25
N LEU A 32 -4.61 3.70 -6.10
CA LEU A 32 -5.17 4.09 -4.81
C LEU A 32 -4.90 5.56 -4.49
N SER A 33 -3.71 6.08 -4.77
CA SER A 33 -3.39 7.50 -4.51
C SER A 33 -4.21 8.47 -5.39
N ALA A 34 -4.69 8.02 -6.55
CA ALA A 34 -5.59 8.81 -7.38
C ALA A 34 -7.07 8.71 -6.91
N ASN A 35 -7.45 7.63 -6.23
CA ASN A 35 -8.86 7.28 -5.95
C ASN A 35 -9.19 7.11 -4.46
N LEU A 36 -8.31 7.55 -3.55
CA LEU A 36 -8.42 7.27 -2.11
C LEU A 36 -9.79 7.68 -1.53
N GLU A 37 -10.26 8.89 -1.86
CA GLU A 37 -11.54 9.45 -1.38
C GLU A 37 -12.77 8.63 -1.82
N LEU A 38 -12.66 7.91 -2.93
CA LEU A 38 -13.73 7.07 -3.47
C LEU A 38 -13.53 5.59 -3.11
N THR A 39 -12.45 5.26 -2.40
CA THR A 39 -12.07 3.89 -2.09
C THR A 39 -12.43 3.56 -0.65
N ARG A 40 -13.11 2.42 -0.45
CA ARG A 40 -13.34 1.90 0.90
C ARG A 40 -12.00 1.56 1.57
N LEU A 41 -11.72 2.26 2.66
CA LEU A 41 -10.54 2.00 3.48
C LEU A 41 -10.79 0.82 4.43
N PHE A 42 -9.74 0.02 4.67
CA PHE A 42 -9.78 -1.10 5.61
C PHE A 42 -8.84 -0.82 6.78
N PRO A 43 -9.34 -0.26 7.90
CA PRO A 43 -8.50 0.09 9.03
C PRO A 43 -7.93 -1.14 9.72
N LEU A 44 -6.71 -1.00 10.22
CA LEU A 44 -6.06 -1.95 11.12
C LEU A 44 -6.45 -1.63 12.57
N LYS A 45 -6.16 -2.59 13.47
CA LYS A 45 -6.48 -2.52 14.90
C LYS A 45 -5.21 -2.81 15.72
N GLY A 46 -5.26 -2.52 17.03
CA GLY A 46 -4.15 -2.78 17.95
C GLY A 46 -3.00 -1.80 17.72
N GLU A 47 -1.76 -2.29 17.73
CA GLU A 47 -0.55 -1.48 17.56
C GLU A 47 -0.47 -0.76 16.20
N LEU A 48 -1.24 -1.22 15.21
CA LEU A 48 -1.34 -0.59 13.88
C LEU A 48 -2.62 0.25 13.71
N SER A 49 -3.31 0.59 14.80
CA SER A 49 -4.44 1.53 14.74
C SER A 49 -4.02 2.86 14.10
N GLY A 50 -4.91 3.41 13.27
CA GLY A 50 -4.64 4.60 12.46
C GLY A 50 -4.02 4.31 11.09
N LEU A 51 -3.59 3.06 10.84
CA LEU A 51 -3.16 2.59 9.53
C LEU A 51 -4.27 1.78 8.84
N PHE A 52 -4.09 1.60 7.54
CA PHE A 52 -5.00 0.90 6.65
C PHE A 52 -4.28 -0.18 5.87
N LYS A 53 -5.04 -1.13 5.31
CA LYS A 53 -4.51 -2.18 4.42
C LYS A 53 -5.18 -2.17 3.05
N LEU A 54 -4.39 -2.40 2.02
CA LEU A 54 -4.84 -2.79 0.69
C LEU A 54 -4.40 -4.25 0.46
N ARG A 55 -5.34 -5.11 0.06
CA ARG A 55 -5.05 -6.51 -0.25
C ARG A 55 -4.87 -6.68 -1.76
N ASP A 56 -3.76 -7.27 -2.16
CA ASP A 56 -3.49 -7.66 -3.54
C ASP A 56 -2.98 -9.11 -3.58
N GLY A 57 -3.90 -10.04 -3.85
CA GLY A 57 -3.63 -11.48 -3.77
C GLY A 57 -3.11 -11.91 -2.39
N SER A 58 -1.88 -12.41 -2.36
CA SER A 58 -1.17 -12.86 -1.15
C SER A 58 -0.51 -11.73 -0.36
N TYR A 59 -0.41 -10.53 -0.94
CA TYR A 59 0.28 -9.38 -0.33
C TYR A 59 -0.69 -8.42 0.34
N ARG A 60 -0.20 -7.76 1.38
CA ARG A 60 -0.90 -6.68 2.10
C ARG A 60 0.02 -5.46 2.08
N ILE A 61 -0.48 -4.39 1.51
CA ILE A 61 0.19 -3.08 1.55
C ILE A 61 -0.40 -2.35 2.76
N ILE A 62 0.44 -1.99 3.72
CA ILE A 62 0.05 -1.19 4.88
C ILE A 62 0.41 0.26 4.58
N TYR A 63 -0.56 1.16 4.78
CA TYR A 63 -0.37 2.59 4.51
C TYR A 63 -1.08 3.44 5.57
N GLY A 64 -0.62 4.69 5.69
CA GLY A 64 -1.30 5.75 6.43
C GLY A 64 -1.47 6.96 5.52
N HIS A 65 -2.37 7.86 5.87
CA HIS A 65 -2.47 9.19 5.29
C HIS A 65 -2.14 10.19 6.40
N LEU A 66 -1.07 10.97 6.20
CA LEU A 66 -0.74 12.14 7.01
C LEU A 66 -0.99 13.38 6.16
#